data_AF-A0A6A6APR1-F1
#
_entry.id   AF-A0A6A6APR1-F1
#
_cell.length_a   1.000
_cell.length_b   1.000
_cell.length_c   1.000
_cell.angle_alpha   90.00
_cell.angle_beta   90.00
_cell.angle_gamma   90.00
#
_symmetry.space_group_name_H-M   'P 1'
#
loop_
_entity.id
_entity.type
_entity.pdbx_description
1 polymer ?
#
loop_
_entity_poly.entity_id
_entity_poly.type
_entity_poly.pdbx_seq_one_letter_code
_entity_poly.pdbx_strand_id
1 'polypeptide(L)'
;MDDWQDAAFSSRHMHNRVGRSGGKGGVRSKPFDVRKTFGSYECKCAAWQKISSATAADDDRDLCVELEVYRLTANGQGVVGEISFPGVLRGSVILAASRKSLQGILDTLDAVDDEDEEEEEEESGGESDEEELESSRFDTFEKNSFRSPKFWFRWSGVPTAGQKSENVESGLGYVVFSGNDCRKFKGTINCASLGWKDVSLTGHKTVSRSESDIPVTWGESEVAL
;
A
#
# COMPACT_ATOMS: atom_id res chain seq x y z
N MET A 1 26.11 -6.83 13.96
CA MET A 1 25.79 -5.40 14.16
C MET A 1 26.38 -4.72 12.96
N ASP A 2 25.55 -4.52 11.93
CA ASP A 2 26.00 -4.45 10.54
C ASP A 2 26.00 -3.01 10.01
N ASP A 3 27.21 -2.48 9.90
CA ASP A 3 27.63 -1.14 9.43
C ASP A 3 27.33 -0.84 7.94
N TRP A 4 26.38 -1.54 7.31
CA TRP A 4 25.87 -1.15 5.99
C TRP A 4 24.67 -0.19 6.08
N GLN A 5 24.05 -0.05 7.26
CA GLN A 5 22.99 0.94 7.48
C GLN A 5 23.50 2.38 7.32
N ASP A 6 24.70 2.71 7.82
CA ASP A 6 25.25 4.07 7.79
C ASP A 6 25.65 4.56 6.38
N ALA A 7 25.94 3.64 5.46
CA ALA A 7 26.29 4.00 4.08
C ALA A 7 25.09 4.59 3.30
N ALA A 8 23.85 4.24 3.68
CA ALA A 8 22.63 4.80 3.09
C ALA A 8 22.26 6.19 3.65
N PHE A 9 22.86 6.60 4.78
CA PHE A 9 22.59 7.88 5.44
C PHE A 9 23.62 8.99 5.13
N SER A 10 24.72 8.66 4.45
CA SER A 10 25.80 9.63 4.13
C SER A 10 25.55 10.48 2.86
N SER A 11 24.54 10.18 2.03
CA SER A 11 24.24 11.03 0.87
C SER A 11 23.47 12.31 1.26
N ARG A 12 24.22 13.24 1.85
CA ARG A 12 24.09 14.70 1.86
C ARG A 12 22.69 15.25 1.60
N HIS A 13 22.08 15.69 2.69
CA HIS A 13 21.09 16.76 2.82
C HIS A 13 21.25 17.83 1.71
N MET A 14 20.45 17.76 0.65
CA MET A 14 20.36 18.83 -0.34
C MET A 14 19.30 19.83 0.13
N HIS A 15 19.76 20.92 0.73
CA HIS A 15 18.97 22.14 0.88
C HIS A 15 18.50 22.62 -0.50
N ASN A 16 17.24 22.36 -0.86
CA ASN A 16 16.66 22.95 -2.06
C ASN A 16 16.10 24.35 -1.71
N ARG A 17 16.99 25.30 -1.41
CA ARG A 17 16.65 26.72 -1.32
C ARG A 17 16.68 27.30 -2.74
N VAL A 18 15.69 26.96 -3.56
CA VAL A 18 15.49 27.60 -4.87
C VAL A 18 14.59 28.82 -4.67
N GLY A 19 15.10 29.95 -5.15
CA GLY A 19 14.64 31.30 -4.84
C GLY A 19 13.18 31.60 -5.15
N ARG A 20 12.62 32.46 -4.29
CA ARG A 20 11.46 33.30 -4.58
C ARG A 20 11.74 34.10 -5.86
N SER A 21 11.10 33.73 -6.97
CA SER A 21 10.85 34.63 -8.09
C SER A 21 9.35 34.89 -8.13
N GLY A 22 8.98 36.16 -8.00
CA GLY A 22 7.61 36.62 -8.00
C GLY A 22 6.96 36.45 -9.38
N GLY A 23 5.81 35.79 -9.40
CA GLY A 23 4.92 35.71 -10.54
C GLY A 23 3.48 35.68 -10.04
N LYS A 24 2.72 36.74 -10.34
CA LYS A 24 1.28 36.87 -10.08
C LYS A 24 0.53 35.64 -10.62
N GLY A 25 -0.33 35.03 -9.79
CA GLY A 25 -1.38 34.12 -10.26
C GLY A 25 -1.11 32.60 -10.16
N GLY A 26 -0.21 32.14 -9.29
CA GLY A 26 -0.01 30.70 -9.06
C GLY A 26 -1.20 30.07 -8.34
N VAL A 27 -1.98 29.25 -9.05
CA VAL A 27 -2.96 28.32 -8.45
C VAL A 27 -2.23 27.57 -7.33
N ARG A 28 -2.66 27.76 -6.07
CA ARG A 28 -2.18 26.95 -4.95
C ARG A 28 -2.40 25.50 -5.36
N SER A 29 -1.32 24.73 -5.49
CA SER A 29 -1.42 23.29 -5.75
C SER A 29 -2.37 22.72 -4.71
N LYS A 30 -3.48 22.15 -5.15
CA LYS A 30 -4.44 21.51 -4.23
C LYS A 30 -3.69 20.46 -3.40
N PRO A 31 -4.06 20.28 -2.11
CA PRO A 31 -3.54 19.18 -1.31
C PRO A 31 -3.75 17.86 -2.04
N PHE A 32 -2.87 16.90 -1.78
CA PHE A 32 -2.98 15.58 -2.37
C PHE A 32 -4.24 14.89 -1.82
N ASP A 33 -5.09 14.39 -2.73
CA ASP A 33 -6.29 13.64 -2.36
C ASP A 33 -5.98 12.14 -2.48
N VAL A 34 -5.90 11.45 -1.35
CA VAL A 34 -5.57 10.02 -1.27
C VAL A 34 -6.58 9.15 -2.02
N ARG A 35 -7.85 9.58 -2.15
CA ARG A 35 -8.89 8.83 -2.88
C ARG A 35 -8.57 8.70 -4.37
N LYS A 36 -7.69 9.57 -4.90
CA LYS A 36 -7.16 9.41 -6.25
C LYS A 36 -6.33 8.14 -6.44
N THR A 37 -5.93 7.47 -5.37
CA THR A 37 -5.28 6.15 -5.44
C THR A 37 -6.27 5.04 -5.81
N PHE A 38 -7.57 5.19 -5.56
CA PHE A 38 -8.53 4.09 -5.73
C PHE A 38 -8.68 3.64 -7.17
N GLY A 39 -8.84 2.33 -7.35
CA GLY A 39 -9.03 1.66 -8.63
C GLY A 39 -8.05 0.55 -8.92
N SER A 40 -8.05 0.14 -10.19
CA SER A 40 -7.35 -1.03 -10.70
C SER A 40 -6.04 -0.62 -11.36
N TYR A 41 -4.97 -1.34 -11.06
CA TYR A 41 -3.64 -1.12 -11.62
C TYR A 41 -3.08 -2.39 -12.24
N GLU A 42 -2.79 -2.33 -13.53
CA GLU A 42 -1.99 -3.35 -14.18
C GLU A 42 -0.50 -3.08 -13.93
N CYS A 43 0.18 -4.10 -13.45
CA CYS A 43 1.53 -4.06 -12.95
C CYS A 43 2.49 -4.95 -13.75
N LYS A 44 3.73 -4.49 -13.85
CA LYS A 44 4.85 -5.24 -14.41
C LYS A 44 5.83 -5.59 -13.30
N CYS A 45 6.14 -6.89 -13.22
CA CYS A 45 7.12 -7.44 -12.30
C CYS A 45 7.96 -8.49 -13.06
N ALA A 46 9.23 -8.16 -13.34
CA ALA A 46 10.10 -9.04 -14.11
C ALA A 46 10.43 -10.35 -13.37
N ALA A 47 10.43 -10.34 -12.04
CA ALA A 47 10.65 -11.56 -11.25
C ALA A 47 9.47 -12.53 -11.37
N TRP A 48 8.24 -12.01 -11.32
CA TRP A 48 7.03 -12.80 -11.58
C TRP A 48 7.01 -13.34 -13.01
N GLN A 49 7.32 -12.51 -14.01
CA GLN A 49 7.34 -12.97 -15.42
C GLN A 49 8.28 -14.17 -15.64
N LYS A 50 9.42 -14.22 -14.94
CA LYS A 50 10.35 -15.36 -15.01
C LYS A 50 9.75 -16.64 -14.41
N ILE A 51 9.02 -16.51 -13.30
CA ILE A 51 8.36 -17.65 -12.64
C ILE A 51 7.19 -18.11 -13.51
N SER A 52 6.31 -17.19 -13.91
CA SER A 52 5.17 -17.47 -14.80
C SER A 52 5.64 -18.13 -16.10
N SER A 53 6.68 -17.62 -16.79
CA SER A 53 7.18 -18.26 -18.01
C SER A 53 7.72 -19.67 -17.81
N ALA A 54 8.15 -20.02 -16.59
CA ALA A 54 8.66 -21.35 -16.27
C ALA A 54 7.52 -22.33 -15.93
N THR A 55 6.35 -21.84 -15.53
CA THR A 55 5.19 -22.65 -15.10
C THR A 55 4.01 -22.57 -16.06
N ALA A 56 4.02 -21.64 -17.03
CA ALA A 56 2.87 -21.32 -17.86
C ALA A 56 2.49 -22.44 -18.83
N ALA A 57 1.17 -22.71 -18.88
CA ALA A 57 0.52 -23.32 -20.04
C ALA A 57 0.34 -22.27 -21.15
N ASP A 58 0.06 -22.68 -22.40
CA ASP A 58 0.00 -21.76 -23.56
C ASP A 58 -1.06 -20.62 -23.43
N ASP A 59 -2.03 -20.78 -22.53
CA ASP A 59 -3.14 -19.84 -22.26
C ASP A 59 -2.76 -18.68 -21.29
N ASP A 60 -1.60 -18.75 -20.63
CA ASP A 60 -1.20 -17.81 -19.56
C ASP A 60 -0.59 -16.49 -20.09
N ARG A 61 -0.48 -16.32 -21.42
CA ARG A 61 0.30 -15.25 -22.04
C ARG A 61 -0.31 -13.84 -21.88
N ASP A 62 -1.60 -13.78 -21.57
CA ASP A 62 -2.34 -12.51 -21.39
C ASP A 62 -2.55 -12.14 -19.91
N LEU A 63 -2.05 -12.94 -18.97
CA LEU A 63 -2.15 -12.62 -17.54
C LEU A 63 -1.19 -11.47 -17.18
N CYS A 64 -1.63 -10.63 -16.25
CA CYS A 64 -0.83 -9.53 -15.72
C CYS A 64 -0.93 -9.47 -14.19
N VAL A 65 0.04 -8.83 -13.56
CA VAL A 65 -0.02 -8.58 -12.12
C VAL A 65 -1.03 -7.45 -11.90
N GLU A 66 -1.94 -7.62 -10.96
CA GLU A 66 -2.95 -6.61 -10.65
C GLU A 66 -2.78 -6.10 -9.21
N LEU A 67 -2.92 -4.79 -9.03
CA LEU A 67 -3.09 -4.15 -7.73
C LEU A 67 -4.43 -3.43 -7.74
N GLU A 68 -5.33 -3.85 -6.87
CA GLU A 68 -6.59 -3.20 -6.62
C GLU A 68 -6.50 -2.37 -5.34
N VAL A 69 -7.05 -1.16 -5.39
CA VAL A 69 -7.06 -0.23 -4.25
C VAL A 69 -8.49 0.21 -4.03
N TYR A 70 -9.07 -0.15 -2.89
CA TYR A 70 -10.51 -0.09 -2.68
C TYR A 70 -10.96 1.12 -1.87
N ARG A 71 -10.38 1.33 -0.70
CA ARG A 71 -10.89 2.27 0.30
C ARG A 71 -9.84 2.66 1.33
N LEU A 72 -10.18 3.60 2.21
CA LEU A 72 -9.37 3.86 3.39
C LEU A 72 -9.59 2.79 4.46
N THR A 73 -8.62 2.64 5.37
CA THR A 73 -8.84 1.93 6.64
C THR A 73 -9.88 2.68 7.48
N ALA A 74 -10.52 2.03 8.45
CA ALA A 74 -11.54 2.67 9.30
C ALA A 74 -11.04 3.94 10.01
N ASN A 75 -9.79 3.94 10.47
CA ASN A 75 -9.13 5.11 11.06
C ASN A 75 -8.64 6.15 10.03
N GLY A 76 -8.77 5.88 8.74
CA GLY A 76 -8.34 6.71 7.61
C GLY A 76 -6.84 6.97 7.51
N GLN A 77 -6.01 6.23 8.25
CA GLN A 77 -4.55 6.38 8.26
C GLN A 77 -3.86 5.57 7.15
N GLY A 78 -4.58 4.65 6.53
CA GLY A 78 -4.10 3.78 5.46
C GLY A 78 -5.13 3.57 4.36
N VAL A 79 -4.71 2.82 3.36
CA VAL A 79 -5.50 2.43 2.20
C VAL A 79 -5.48 0.91 2.10
N VAL A 80 -6.65 0.31 1.94
CA VAL A 80 -6.84 -1.14 1.82
C VAL A 80 -6.96 -1.52 0.35
N GLY A 81 -6.37 -2.64 -0.01
CA GLY A 81 -6.37 -3.17 -1.37
C GLY A 81 -6.01 -4.65 -1.42
N GLU A 82 -5.82 -5.14 -2.64
CA GLU A 82 -5.40 -6.51 -2.93
C GLU A 82 -4.34 -6.48 -4.03
N ILE A 83 -3.34 -7.36 -3.92
CA ILE A 83 -2.37 -7.60 -4.99
C ILE A 83 -2.46 -9.07 -5.45
N SER A 84 -2.46 -9.24 -6.77
CA SER A 84 -2.55 -10.54 -7.42
C SER A 84 -1.42 -10.70 -8.42
N PHE A 85 -0.58 -11.69 -8.18
CA PHE A 85 0.40 -12.25 -9.11
C PHE A 85 -0.15 -13.60 -9.59
N PRO A 86 -0.73 -13.66 -10.79
CA PRO A 86 -1.41 -14.87 -11.25
C PRO A 86 -0.51 -16.11 -11.15
N GLY A 87 -1.07 -17.18 -10.58
CA GLY A 87 -0.38 -18.46 -10.33
C GLY A 87 0.73 -18.43 -9.27
N VAL A 88 1.01 -17.29 -8.65
CA VAL A 88 2.20 -17.10 -7.81
C VAL A 88 1.89 -16.58 -6.42
N LEU A 89 1.04 -15.56 -6.29
CA LEU A 89 0.73 -14.93 -5.00
C LEU A 89 -0.59 -14.16 -5.13
N ARG A 90 -1.48 -14.31 -4.17
CA ARG A 90 -2.59 -13.37 -3.96
C ARG A 90 -2.60 -12.96 -2.49
N GLY A 91 -2.80 -11.68 -2.23
CA GLY A 91 -2.81 -11.20 -0.86
C GLY A 91 -3.39 -9.80 -0.73
N SER A 92 -3.86 -9.54 0.47
CA SER A 92 -4.36 -8.24 0.90
C SER A 92 -3.21 -7.27 1.12
N VAL A 93 -3.45 -5.99 0.89
CA VAL A 93 -2.43 -4.93 0.97
C VAL A 93 -2.95 -3.77 1.81
N ILE A 94 -2.10 -3.30 2.72
CA ILE A 94 -2.31 -2.05 3.45
C ILE A 94 -1.22 -1.08 3.04
N LEU A 95 -1.61 0.06 2.47
CA LEU A 95 -0.71 1.16 2.12
C LEU A 95 -0.84 2.30 3.14
N ALA A 96 0.27 2.92 3.51
CA ALA A 96 0.26 4.10 4.38
C ALA A 96 1.31 5.15 3.95
N ALA A 97 1.08 6.41 4.30
CA ALA A 97 1.96 7.52 3.93
C ALA A 97 3.38 7.41 4.53
N SER A 98 3.52 6.71 5.65
CA SER A 98 4.77 6.57 6.39
C SER A 98 4.92 5.17 6.96
N ARG A 99 6.14 4.79 7.33
CA ARG A 99 6.38 3.54 8.06
C ARG A 99 5.73 3.55 9.45
N LYS A 100 5.69 4.73 10.11
CA LYS A 100 5.09 4.87 11.44
C LYS A 100 3.57 4.65 11.38
N SER A 101 2.89 5.25 10.41
CA SER A 101 1.46 5.03 10.20
C SER A 101 1.17 3.59 9.77
N LEU A 102 2.01 3.00 8.92
CA LEU A 102 1.87 1.58 8.56
C LEU A 102 1.97 0.68 9.80
N GLN A 103 2.98 0.91 10.64
CA GLN A 103 3.15 0.14 11.87
C GLN A 103 1.95 0.30 12.80
N GLY A 104 1.48 1.53 13.03
CA GLY A 104 0.32 1.75 13.91
C GLY A 104 -0.95 1.05 13.42
N ILE A 105 -1.18 0.97 12.11
CA ILE A 105 -2.31 0.20 11.56
C ILE A 105 -2.13 -1.29 11.83
N LEU A 106 -0.92 -1.82 11.64
CA LEU A 106 -0.63 -3.23 11.86
C LEU A 106 -0.74 -3.61 13.34
N ASP A 107 -0.27 -2.76 14.25
CA ASP A 107 -0.38 -2.97 15.69
C ASP A 107 -1.86 -3.07 16.11
N THR A 108 -2.76 -2.30 15.49
CA THR A 108 -4.21 -2.42 15.74
C THR A 108 -4.79 -3.73 15.21
N LEU A 109 -4.33 -4.21 14.06
CA LEU A 109 -4.80 -5.49 13.50
C LEU A 109 -4.31 -6.68 14.30
N ASP A 110 -3.08 -6.62 14.80
CA ASP A 110 -2.51 -7.67 15.64
C ASP A 110 -3.18 -7.66 17.04
N ALA A 111 -3.59 -6.50 17.57
CA ALA A 111 -4.30 -6.42 18.85
C ALA A 111 -5.73 -7.02 18.81
N VAL A 112 -6.42 -6.94 17.67
CA VAL A 112 -7.75 -7.57 17.50
C VAL A 112 -7.67 -9.10 17.51
N ASP A 113 -6.51 -9.68 17.17
CA ASP A 113 -6.29 -11.14 17.22
C ASP A 113 -6.12 -11.67 18.66
N ASP A 114 -5.76 -10.80 19.61
CA ASP A 114 -5.58 -11.13 21.04
C ASP A 114 -6.85 -10.87 21.89
N GLU A 115 -7.86 -10.17 21.37
CA GLU A 115 -9.05 -9.69 22.11
C GLU A 115 -10.32 -10.58 21.98
N ASP A 116 -10.23 -11.76 21.36
CA ASP A 116 -11.33 -12.76 21.33
C ASP A 116 -11.54 -13.51 22.68
N GLU A 117 -11.01 -13.00 23.79
CA GLU A 117 -11.37 -13.39 25.16
C GLU A 117 -11.89 -12.17 25.95
N GLU A 118 -13.22 -11.98 25.90
CA GLU A 118 -14.07 -11.18 26.81
C GLU A 118 -13.77 -9.67 26.94
N GLU A 119 -14.71 -8.83 26.46
CA GLU A 119 -15.45 -7.88 27.31
C GLU A 119 -16.64 -7.25 26.57
N GLU A 120 -17.85 -7.58 27.04
CA GLU A 120 -19.04 -6.72 26.88
C GLU A 120 -18.80 -5.43 27.68
N GLU A 121 -19.14 -4.26 27.11
CA GLU A 121 -19.59 -2.99 27.75
C GLU A 121 -19.30 -1.84 26.77
N GLU A 122 -20.10 -0.80 26.51
CA GLU A 122 -21.51 -0.42 26.68
C GLU A 122 -21.74 0.70 25.63
N GLU A 123 -22.98 0.88 25.16
CA GLU A 123 -23.38 2.07 24.40
C GLU A 123 -23.14 3.34 25.22
N SER A 124 -22.33 4.28 24.71
CA SER A 124 -22.40 5.68 25.13
C SER A 124 -22.40 6.59 23.90
N GLY A 125 -23.58 7.16 23.64
CA GLY A 125 -23.81 8.12 22.57
C GLY A 125 -22.94 9.37 22.66
N GLY A 126 -22.51 9.82 21.50
CA GLY A 126 -21.84 11.10 21.28
C GLY A 126 -22.02 11.53 19.82
N GLU A 127 -23.14 12.20 19.52
CA GLU A 127 -23.29 12.95 18.28
C GLU A 127 -22.34 14.17 18.34
N SER A 128 -21.47 14.30 17.33
CA SER A 128 -20.55 15.42 17.00
C SER A 128 -19.06 15.08 17.13
N ASP A 129 -18.51 14.33 16.16
CA ASP A 129 -17.05 14.40 15.89
C ASP A 129 -16.63 13.96 14.47
N GLU A 130 -17.55 13.98 13.49
CA GLU A 130 -17.23 13.52 12.13
C GLU A 130 -16.27 14.48 11.39
N GLU A 131 -16.35 15.79 11.65
CA GLU A 131 -15.54 16.80 10.94
C GLU A 131 -14.08 16.87 11.44
N GLU A 132 -13.81 16.62 12.73
CA GLU A 132 -12.44 16.68 13.29
C GLU A 132 -11.65 15.39 12.99
N LEU A 133 -12.34 14.24 12.96
CA LEU A 133 -11.76 12.99 12.49
C LEU A 133 -11.43 13.07 11.00
N GLU A 134 -12.32 13.61 10.16
CA GLU A 134 -12.06 13.79 8.73
C GLU A 134 -10.82 14.64 8.45
N SER A 135 -10.57 15.71 9.22
CA SER A 135 -9.37 16.53 9.02
C SER A 135 -8.08 15.74 9.28
N SER A 136 -8.04 14.92 10.34
CA SER A 136 -6.86 14.11 10.67
C SER A 136 -6.55 13.02 9.63
N ARG A 137 -7.59 12.48 8.97
CA ARG A 137 -7.46 11.44 7.92
C ARG A 137 -6.67 11.96 6.71
N PHE A 138 -6.92 13.19 6.29
CA PHE A 138 -6.22 13.80 5.15
C PHE A 138 -4.83 14.34 5.53
N ASP A 139 -4.66 14.87 6.74
CA ASP A 139 -3.40 15.42 7.25
C ASP A 139 -2.24 14.41 7.19
N THR A 140 -2.54 13.13 7.39
CA THR A 140 -1.55 12.03 7.31
C THR A 140 -0.90 11.96 5.92
N PHE A 141 -1.66 12.26 4.86
CA PHE A 141 -1.20 12.22 3.47
C PHE A 141 -0.78 13.61 2.94
N GLU A 142 -1.13 14.70 3.63
CA GLU A 142 -0.76 16.06 3.20
C GLU A 142 0.76 16.28 3.17
N LYS A 143 1.52 15.68 4.10
CA LYS A 143 2.99 15.76 4.08
C LYS A 143 3.63 15.05 2.88
N ASN A 144 2.86 14.27 2.14
CA ASN A 144 3.26 13.57 0.92
C ASN A 144 3.09 14.44 -0.36
N SER A 145 2.69 15.71 -0.22
CA SER A 145 2.29 16.58 -1.34
C SER A 145 3.42 17.06 -2.27
N PHE A 146 4.59 16.43 -2.29
CA PHE A 146 5.69 16.85 -3.17
C PHE A 146 5.70 16.08 -4.49
N ARG A 147 4.70 16.35 -5.35
CA ARG A 147 4.60 15.90 -6.76
C ARG A 147 4.66 14.40 -7.05
N SER A 148 5.09 13.56 -6.11
CA SER A 148 5.23 12.11 -6.25
C SER A 148 4.89 11.41 -4.92
N PRO A 149 3.60 11.20 -4.63
CA PRO A 149 3.17 10.57 -3.38
C PRO A 149 3.81 9.18 -3.19
N LYS A 150 4.45 8.94 -2.04
CA LYS A 150 5.06 7.67 -1.67
C LYS A 150 4.25 6.96 -0.58
N PHE A 151 3.92 5.70 -0.80
CA PHE A 151 3.27 4.86 0.19
C PHE A 151 4.16 3.69 0.52
N TRP A 152 4.30 3.39 1.81
CA TRP A 152 4.80 2.12 2.28
C TRP A 152 3.65 1.14 2.31
N PHE A 153 3.89 -0.12 2.03
CA PHE A 153 2.86 -1.12 2.19
C PHE A 153 3.38 -2.39 2.82
N ARG A 154 2.48 -3.10 3.49
CA ARG A 154 2.63 -4.51 3.85
C ARG A 154 1.57 -5.29 3.09
N TRP A 155 1.91 -6.49 2.65
CA TRP A 155 0.95 -7.45 2.12
C TRP A 155 0.89 -8.68 3.02
N SER A 156 -0.26 -9.34 3.04
CA SER A 156 -0.49 -10.61 3.74
C SER A 156 -1.28 -11.54 2.82
N GLY A 157 -0.83 -12.76 2.60
CA GLY A 157 -1.49 -13.70 1.69
C GLY A 157 -0.73 -14.99 1.50
N VAL A 158 -1.17 -15.81 0.53
CA VAL A 158 -0.64 -17.16 0.31
C VAL A 158 0.15 -17.23 -1.00
N PRO A 159 1.49 -17.37 -0.95
CA PRO A 159 2.30 -17.69 -2.12
C PRO A 159 1.98 -19.09 -2.63
N THR A 160 1.63 -19.21 -3.91
CA THR A 160 1.16 -20.44 -4.54
C THR A 160 2.21 -21.10 -5.45
N ALA A 161 3.33 -20.42 -5.72
CA ALA A 161 4.36 -20.96 -6.61
C ALA A 161 5.19 -22.08 -5.95
N GLY A 162 5.02 -23.31 -6.43
CA GLY A 162 6.03 -24.37 -6.31
C GLY A 162 5.94 -25.31 -5.11
N GLN A 163 5.21 -24.99 -4.04
CA GLN A 163 4.86 -25.94 -2.97
C GLN A 163 3.48 -25.58 -2.40
N LYS A 164 2.74 -26.58 -1.88
CA LYS A 164 1.56 -26.37 -1.03
C LYS A 164 2.00 -25.73 0.29
N SER A 165 2.39 -24.46 0.24
CA SER A 165 2.48 -23.63 1.43
C SER A 165 1.05 -23.19 1.73
N GLU A 166 0.43 -23.80 2.73
CA GLU A 166 -0.85 -23.32 3.29
C GLU A 166 -0.62 -22.15 4.25
N ASN A 167 0.63 -21.83 4.57
CA ASN A 167 0.96 -20.80 5.54
C ASN A 167 0.83 -19.42 4.90
N VAL A 168 0.17 -18.53 5.62
CA VAL A 168 0.10 -17.11 5.25
C VAL A 168 1.47 -16.49 5.44
N GLU A 169 1.94 -15.81 4.39
CA GLU A 169 3.17 -15.02 4.42
C GLU A 169 2.82 -13.54 4.39
N SER A 170 3.69 -12.71 4.97
CA SER A 170 3.63 -11.27 4.79
C SER A 170 4.96 -10.71 4.28
N GLY A 171 4.87 -9.61 3.54
CA GLY A 171 6.04 -8.93 3.01
C GLY A 171 5.84 -7.42 2.92
N LEU A 172 6.94 -6.70 2.80
CA LEU A 172 6.96 -5.24 2.72
C LEU A 172 7.24 -4.75 1.31
N GLY A 173 6.81 -3.53 1.05
CA GLY A 173 7.13 -2.83 -0.17
C GLY A 173 6.87 -1.34 -0.06
N TYR A 174 7.01 -0.67 -1.19
CA TYR A 174 6.57 0.71 -1.33
C TYR A 174 6.12 0.99 -2.76
N VAL A 175 5.28 1.99 -2.94
CA VAL A 175 4.94 2.56 -4.24
C VAL A 175 5.18 4.06 -4.20
N VAL A 176 5.67 4.61 -5.31
CA VAL A 176 5.85 6.04 -5.53
C VAL A 176 5.11 6.40 -6.80
N PHE A 177 4.02 7.15 -6.65
CA PHE A 177 3.25 7.65 -7.78
C PHE A 177 4.03 8.74 -8.51
N SER A 178 3.92 8.79 -9.83
CA SER A 178 4.59 9.81 -10.65
C SER A 178 3.92 11.19 -10.58
N GLY A 179 2.79 11.30 -9.89
CA GLY A 179 1.94 12.48 -9.85
C GLY A 179 0.77 12.32 -8.88
N ASN A 180 0.14 13.43 -8.51
CA ASN A 180 -0.99 13.45 -7.58
C ASN A 180 -2.27 12.78 -8.12
N ASP A 181 -2.35 12.49 -9.43
CA ASP A 181 -3.46 11.74 -10.02
C ASP A 181 -3.26 10.23 -9.96
N CYS A 182 -2.16 9.76 -9.37
CA CYS A 182 -1.86 8.36 -9.10
C CYS A 182 -2.04 7.43 -10.31
N ARG A 183 -1.80 7.94 -11.53
CA ARG A 183 -2.00 7.19 -12.79
C ARG A 183 -0.93 6.15 -13.05
N LYS A 184 0.28 6.35 -12.53
CA LYS A 184 1.43 5.47 -12.71
C LYS A 184 2.26 5.48 -11.43
N PHE A 185 2.87 4.35 -11.10
CA PHE A 185 3.80 4.25 -9.99
C PHE A 185 5.01 3.39 -10.32
N LYS A 186 6.07 3.60 -9.54
CA LYS A 186 7.20 2.67 -9.40
C LYS A 186 7.31 2.26 -7.94
N GLY A 187 7.67 1.02 -7.70
CA GLY A 187 7.67 0.46 -6.36
C GLY A 187 8.55 -0.78 -6.27
N THR A 188 8.52 -1.37 -5.08
CA THR A 188 9.17 -2.65 -4.81
C THR A 188 8.26 -3.53 -3.97
N ILE A 189 8.50 -4.83 -4.05
CA ILE A 189 7.85 -5.85 -3.21
C ILE A 189 8.87 -6.89 -2.76
N ASN A 190 8.71 -7.34 -1.51
CA ASN A 190 9.46 -8.44 -0.93
C ASN A 190 8.55 -9.66 -0.76
N CYS A 191 9.10 -10.85 -0.95
CA CYS A 191 8.45 -12.13 -0.65
C CYS A 191 9.54 -13.17 -0.40
N ALA A 192 9.65 -13.64 0.84
CA ALA A 192 10.69 -14.53 1.30
C ALA A 192 10.60 -15.92 0.64
N SER A 193 9.40 -16.51 0.54
CA SER A 193 9.22 -17.82 -0.11
C SER A 193 9.63 -17.82 -1.59
N LEU A 194 9.41 -16.71 -2.29
CA LEU A 194 9.80 -16.52 -3.68
C LEU A 194 11.25 -16.03 -3.84
N GLY A 195 11.98 -15.81 -2.74
CA GLY A 195 13.33 -15.24 -2.76
C GLY A 195 13.37 -13.79 -3.26
N TRP A 196 12.26 -13.08 -3.23
CA TRP A 196 12.14 -11.70 -3.68
C TRP A 196 12.59 -10.73 -2.60
N LYS A 197 13.64 -9.96 -2.91
CA LYS A 197 14.13 -8.84 -2.11
C LYS A 197 14.23 -7.59 -3.00
N ASP A 198 13.49 -6.57 -2.61
CA ASP A 198 13.35 -5.27 -3.28
C ASP A 198 13.04 -5.42 -4.79
N VAL A 199 12.18 -6.39 -5.13
CA VAL A 199 11.84 -6.67 -6.53
C VAL A 199 11.04 -5.52 -7.11
N SER A 200 11.50 -4.99 -8.25
CA SER A 200 10.86 -3.86 -8.92
C SER A 200 9.44 -4.20 -9.37
N LEU A 201 8.52 -3.31 -9.03
CA LEU A 201 7.12 -3.33 -9.44
C LEU A 201 6.75 -1.98 -10.07
N THR A 202 6.18 -1.98 -11.26
CA THR A 202 5.68 -0.74 -11.88
C THR A 202 4.25 -0.91 -12.30
N GLY A 203 3.36 -0.01 -11.90
CA GLY A 203 1.94 -0.09 -12.22
C GLY A 203 1.43 1.11 -12.99
N HIS A 204 0.37 0.88 -13.75
CA HIS A 204 -0.41 1.93 -14.39
C HIS A 204 -1.89 1.70 -14.12
N LYS A 205 -2.61 2.77 -13.84
CA LYS A 205 -4.03 2.71 -13.53
C LYS A 205 -4.81 2.41 -14.81
N THR A 206 -5.55 1.32 -14.81
CA THR A 206 -6.44 0.90 -15.90
C THR A 206 -7.85 1.42 -15.67
N VAL A 207 -8.34 1.37 -14.42
CA VAL A 207 -9.68 1.83 -14.03
C VAL A 207 -9.58 2.72 -12.81
N SER A 208 -10.22 3.89 -12.83
CA SER A 208 -10.45 4.69 -11.62
C SER A 208 -11.78 4.27 -11.02
N ARG A 209 -11.81 4.04 -9.71
CA ARG A 209 -13.03 3.64 -8.99
C ARG A 209 -13.32 4.62 -7.86
N SER A 210 -14.58 4.70 -7.46
CA SER A 210 -14.94 5.22 -6.15
C SER A 210 -14.50 4.23 -5.06
N GLU A 211 -14.66 4.65 -3.82
CA GLU A 211 -14.56 3.77 -2.66
C GLU A 211 -15.45 2.53 -2.83
N SER A 212 -14.97 1.38 -2.33
CA SER A 212 -15.67 0.09 -2.44
C SER A 212 -15.49 -0.73 -1.17
N ASP A 213 -16.60 -1.23 -0.64
CA ASP A 213 -16.63 -2.06 0.59
C ASP A 213 -16.40 -3.54 0.29
N ILE A 214 -15.46 -3.83 -0.62
CA ILE A 214 -15.07 -5.22 -0.88
C ILE A 214 -14.44 -5.77 0.40
N PRO A 215 -14.90 -6.93 0.90
CA PRO A 215 -14.29 -7.55 2.07
C PRO A 215 -12.86 -7.98 1.72
N VAL A 216 -11.92 -7.63 2.60
CA VAL A 216 -10.51 -7.97 2.47
C VAL A 216 -10.08 -8.55 3.81
N THR A 217 -9.51 -9.75 3.78
CA THR A 217 -9.05 -10.48 4.97
C THR A 217 -7.56 -10.25 5.19
N TRP A 218 -7.09 -10.29 6.44
CA TRP A 218 -5.68 -10.08 6.76
C TRP A 218 -5.14 -11.18 7.67
N GLY A 219 -4.12 -11.91 7.21
CA GLY A 219 -3.55 -13.00 8.00
C GLY A 219 -4.30 -14.32 7.81
N GLU A 220 -4.18 -15.21 8.79
CA GLU A 220 -4.91 -16.49 8.85
C GLU A 220 -6.33 -16.31 9.41
N SER A 221 -6.54 -15.31 10.27
CA SER A 221 -7.83 -14.87 10.80
C SER A 221 -8.55 -13.96 9.78
N GLU A 222 -9.87 -14.09 9.61
CA GLU A 222 -10.67 -13.17 8.78
C GLU A 222 -10.84 -11.82 9.49
N VAL A 223 -9.74 -11.07 9.71
CA VAL A 223 -9.85 -9.70 10.20
C VAL A 223 -10.36 -8.83 9.04
N ALA A 224 -11.58 -8.33 9.17
CA ALA A 224 -12.14 -7.37 8.23
C ALA A 224 -11.37 -6.05 8.34
N LEU A 225 -10.65 -5.68 7.27
CA LEU A 225 -9.93 -4.41 7.18
C LEU A 225 -10.86 -3.20 7.00
#